data_AF-A0A929ZSM8-F1
#
_entry.id   AF-A0A929ZSM8-F1
#
_cell.length_a   1.000
_cell.length_b   1.000
_cell.length_c   1.000
_cell.angle_alpha   90.00
_cell.angle_beta   90.00
_cell.angle_gamma   90.00
#
_symmetry.space_group_name_H-M   'P 1'
#
loop_
_entity.id
_entity.type
_entity.pdbx_description
1 polymer ?
#
loop_
_entity_poly.entity_id
_entity_poly.type
_entity_poly.pdbx_seq_one_letter_code
_entity_poly.pdbx_strand_id
1 'polypeptide(L)' 'MNIHTKIKEIYYCISPERKNSARKRISDRFGVSVDSVKVNWIYNGGTPDDKAEEVLAILREEVKTQVNQLKDVAK' A
#
# COMPACT_ATOMS: atom_id res chain seq x y z
N MET A 1 13.65 3.51 11.47
CA MET A 1 12.58 4.11 10.64
C MET A 1 11.25 3.53 11.06
N ASN A 2 10.30 4.39 11.45
CA ASN A 2 8.96 3.99 11.91
C ASN A 2 8.20 3.27 10.78
N ILE A 3 7.42 2.23 11.12
CA ILE A 3 6.64 1.45 10.15
C ILE A 3 5.63 2.30 9.38
N HIS A 4 5.02 3.29 10.02
CA HIS A 4 4.07 4.21 9.40
C HIS A 4 4.73 5.07 8.32
N THR A 5 5.97 5.49 8.56
CA THR A 5 6.78 6.18 7.56
C THR A 5 7.08 5.27 6.37
N LYS A 6 7.46 4.00 6.61
CA LYS A 6 7.71 3.01 5.55
C LYS A 6 6.48 2.77 4.67
N ILE A 7 5.31 2.61 5.28
CA ILE A 7 4.03 2.44 4.59
C ILE A 7 3.79 3.61 3.64
N LYS A 8 3.93 4.84 4.16
CA LYS A 8 3.71 6.06 3.39
C LYS A 8 4.69 6.20 2.23
N GLU A 9 5.98 5.99 2.47
CA GLU A 9 7.02 6.05 1.43
C GLU A 9 6.78 5.05 0.30
N ILE A 10 6.59 3.77 0.63
CA ILE A 10 6.33 2.73 -0.39
C ILE A 10 5.07 3.08 -1.16
N TYR A 11 4.01 3.49 -0.45
CA TYR A 11 2.76 3.86 -1.10
C TYR A 11 2.94 5.03 -2.07
N TYR A 12 3.78 6.04 -1.77
CA TYR A 12 4.05 7.12 -2.72
C TYR A 12 4.81 6.66 -3.97
N CYS A 13 5.71 5.69 -3.83
CA CYS A 13 6.57 5.19 -4.91
C CYS A 13 5.87 4.26 -5.91
N ILE A 14 4.72 3.67 -5.55
CA ILE A 14 3.96 2.82 -6.47
C ILE A 14 3.02 3.64 -7.39
N SER A 15 2.68 3.07 -8.55
CA SER A 15 1.87 3.69 -9.58
C SER A 15 0.43 3.94 -9.11
N PRO A 16 -0.33 4.85 -9.75
CA PRO A 16 -1.75 5.07 -9.42
C PRO A 16 -2.60 3.79 -9.42
N GLU A 17 -2.37 2.90 -10.37
CA GLU A 17 -3.07 1.61 -10.51
C GLU A 17 -2.74 0.70 -9.32
N ARG A 18 -1.47 0.62 -8.94
CA ARG A 18 -1.02 -0.14 -7.77
C ARG A 18 -1.55 0.46 -6.46
N LYS A 19 -1.60 1.79 -6.34
CA LYS A 19 -2.22 2.51 -5.21
C LYS A 19 -3.71 2.15 -5.08
N ASN A 20 -4.44 2.07 -6.19
CA ASN A 20 -5.84 1.63 -6.20
C ASN A 20 -5.97 0.17 -5.74
N SER A 21 -5.14 -0.73 -6.28
CA SER A 21 -5.09 -2.14 -5.89
C SER A 21 -4.83 -2.31 -4.40
N ALA A 22 -3.75 -1.68 -3.88
CA ALA A 22 -3.39 -1.72 -2.47
C ALA A 22 -4.56 -1.31 -1.56
N ARG A 23 -5.18 -0.15 -1.85
CA ARG A 23 -6.28 0.37 -1.03
C ARG A 23 -7.48 -0.57 -1.02
N LYS A 24 -7.83 -1.14 -2.17
CA LYS A 24 -8.92 -2.11 -2.27
C LYS A 24 -8.61 -3.38 -1.47
N ARG A 25 -7.39 -3.93 -1.62
CA ARG A 25 -6.96 -5.12 -0.89
C ARG A 25 -6.94 -4.92 0.62
N ILE A 26 -6.45 -3.77 1.10
CA ILE A 26 -6.46 -3.41 2.52
C ILE A 26 -7.89 -3.23 3.02
N SER A 27 -8.73 -2.53 2.25
CA SER A 27 -10.17 -2.34 2.53
C SER A 27 -10.88 -3.68 2.73
N ASP A 28 -10.75 -4.58 1.75
CA ASP A 28 -11.37 -5.90 1.76
C ASP A 28 -10.83 -6.79 2.90
N ARG A 29 -9.52 -6.70 3.19
CA ARG A 29 -8.85 -7.48 4.24
C ARG A 29 -9.31 -7.11 5.65
N PHE A 30 -9.50 -5.82 5.92
CA PHE A 30 -9.77 -5.32 7.27
C PHE A 30 -11.19 -4.78 7.47
N GLY A 31 -12.05 -4.85 6.45
CA GLY A 31 -13.44 -4.39 6.54
C GLY A 31 -13.58 -2.88 6.75
N VAL A 32 -12.66 -2.09 6.18
CA VAL A 32 -12.66 -0.61 6.28
C VAL A 32 -12.86 0.01 4.92
N SER A 33 -13.43 1.21 4.83
CA SER A 33 -13.63 1.85 3.52
C SER A 33 -12.29 2.20 2.84
N VAL A 34 -12.28 2.13 1.50
CA VAL A 34 -11.14 2.53 0.66
C VAL A 34 -10.66 3.96 0.97
N ASP A 35 -11.59 4.88 1.25
CA ASP A 35 -11.25 6.26 1.61
C ASP A 35 -10.60 6.37 2.99
N SER A 36 -11.04 5.56 3.95
CA SER A 36 -10.38 5.48 5.27
C SER A 36 -8.96 4.95 5.13
N VAL A 37 -8.74 3.91 4.31
CA VAL A 37 -7.39 3.41 4.02
C VAL A 37 -6.53 4.52 3.39
N LYS A 38 -7.06 5.21 2.37
CA LYS A 38 -6.34 6.27 1.65
C LYS A 38 -5.94 7.40 2.58
N VAL A 39 -6.91 8.02 3.24
CA VAL A 39 -6.73 9.28 3.97
C VAL A 39 -6.21 9.01 5.37
N ASN A 40 -6.93 8.21 6.15
CA ASN A 40 -6.66 8.04 7.58
C ASN A 40 -5.43 7.15 7.80
N TRP A 41 -5.36 6.00 7.13
CA TRP A 41 -4.30 5.03 7.41
C TRP A 41 -2.98 5.40 6.75
N ILE A 42 -3.01 5.67 5.45
CA ILE A 42 -1.78 5.85 4.68
C ILE A 42 -1.30 7.29 4.67
N TYR A 43 -2.12 8.24 4.19
CA TYR A 43 -1.65 9.64 4.04
C TYR A 43 -1.42 10.32 5.39
N ASN A 44 -2.32 10.12 6.34
CA ASN A 44 -2.19 10.68 7.68
C ASN A 44 -1.35 9.80 8.62
N GLY A 45 -0.92 8.61 8.19
CA GLY A 45 -0.11 7.70 8.99
C GLY A 45 -0.87 7.06 10.16
N GLY A 46 -2.20 7.08 10.16
CA GLY A 46 -3.05 6.48 11.19
C GLY A 46 -3.35 5.01 10.95
N THR A 47 -2.40 4.26 10.37
CA THR A 47 -2.55 2.79 10.26
C THR A 47 -2.48 2.22 11.69
N PRO A 48 -3.40 1.35 12.11
CA PRO A 48 -3.32 0.72 13.44
C PRO A 48 -2.04 -0.12 13.57
N ASP A 49 -1.33 -0.03 14.70
CA ASP A 49 -0.04 -0.71 14.92
C ASP A 49 -0.13 -2.23 14.78
N ASP A 50 -1.24 -2.81 15.25
CA ASP A 50 -1.56 -4.24 15.15
C ASP A 50 -1.78 -4.72 13.71
N LYS A 51 -2.01 -3.80 12.76
CA LYS A 51 -2.26 -4.08 11.33
C LYS A 51 -1.12 -3.63 10.43
N ALA A 52 -0.18 -2.83 10.95
CA ALA A 52 0.81 -2.13 10.16
C ALA A 52 1.73 -3.08 9.36
N GLU A 53 2.11 -4.22 9.93
CA GLU A 53 2.94 -5.23 9.24
C GLU A 53 2.19 -5.90 8.07
N GLU A 54 0.91 -6.24 8.24
CA GLU A 54 0.12 -6.79 7.13
C GLU A 54 -0.13 -5.76 6.02
N VAL A 55 -0.40 -4.50 6.39
CA VAL A 55 -0.51 -3.40 5.42
C VAL A 55 0.80 -3.22 4.64
N LEU A 56 1.94 -3.26 5.34
CA LEU A 56 3.25 -3.19 4.71
C LEU A 56 3.52 -4.38 3.77
N ALA A 57 3.08 -5.59 4.14
CA ALA A 57 3.18 -6.78 3.29
C ALA A 57 2.40 -6.61 1.98
N ILE A 58 1.15 -6.13 2.04
CA ILE A 58 0.33 -5.84 0.85
C ILE A 58 1.05 -4.85 -0.07
N LEU A 59 1.58 -3.76 0.48
CA LEU A 59 2.30 -2.75 -0.31
C LEU A 59 3.56 -3.32 -0.98
N ARG A 60 4.30 -4.18 -0.30
CA ARG A 60 5.49 -4.85 -0.87
C ARG A 60 5.11 -5.75 -2.05
N GLU A 61 3.97 -6.41 -2.02
CA GLU A 61 3.50 -7.22 -3.14
C GLU A 61 3.10 -6.36 -4.35
N GLU A 62 2.50 -5.19 -4.12
CA GLU A 62 2.20 -4.24 -5.19
C GLU A 62 3.48 -3.69 -5.83
N VAL A 63 4.53 -3.43 -5.03
CA VAL A 63 5.87 -3.07 -5.54
C VAL A 63 6.43 -4.19 -6.42
N LYS A 64 6.41 -5.44 -5.96
CA LYS A 64 6.88 -6.60 -6.74
C LYS A 64 6.14 -6.71 -8.07
N THR A 65 4.82 -6.53 -8.04
CA THR A 65 3.97 -6.58 -9.23
C THR A 65 4.36 -5.49 -10.23
N GLN A 66 4.55 -4.25 -9.76
CA GLN A 66 4.99 -3.15 -10.60
C GLN A 66 6.37 -3.39 -11.21
N VAL A 67 7.34 -3.86 -10.41
CA VAL A 67 8.69 -4.17 -10.89
C VAL A 67 8.64 -5.23 -11.99
N ASN A 68 7.81 -6.26 -11.84
CA ASN A 68 7.64 -7.28 -12.87
C ASN A 68 7.03 -6.70 -14.16
N GLN A 69 5.99 -5.87 -14.03
CA GLN A 69 5.38 -5.18 -15.18
C GLN A 69 6.39 -4.31 -15.94
N LEU A 70 7.23 -3.55 -15.21
CA LEU A 70 8.26 -2.71 -15.81
C LEU A 70 9.36 -3.53 -16.51
N LYS A 71 9.75 -4.68 -15.94
CA LYS A 71 10.71 -5.60 -16.57
C LYS A 71 10.21 -6.18 -17.89
N ASP A 72 8.91 -6.44 -17.99
CA ASP A 72 8.34 -6.97 -19.23
C ASP A 72 8.22 -5.89 -20.32
N VAL A 73 8.02 -4.62 -19.95
CA VAL A 73 8.01 -3.48 -20.90
C VAL A 73 9.41 -3.12 -21.39
N ALA A 74 10.45 -3.35 -20.58
CA ALA A 74 11.83 -3.01 -20.92
C ALA A 74 12.57 -4.07 -21.77
N LYS A 75 11.89 -5.15 -22.18
CA LYS A 75 12.39 -6.17 -23.11
C LYS A 75 12.07 -5.78 -24.55
#